data_AF-A0A1C3WU25-F1
#
_entry.id   AF-A0A1C3WU25-F1
#
_cell.length_a   1.000
_cell.length_b   1.000
_cell.length_c   1.000
_cell.angle_alpha   90.00
_cell.angle_beta   90.00
_cell.angle_gamma   90.00
#
_symmetry.space_group_name_H-M   'P 1'
#
loop_
_entity.id
_entity.type
_entity.pdbx_description
1 polymer ?
#
loop_
_entity_poly.entity_id
_entity_poly.type
_entity_poly.pdbx_seq_one_letter_code
_entity_poly.pdbx_strand_id
1 'polypeptide(L)'
;MGAWGSNAFAGKRTVGEASSDPVMTLWHRWQDTHRLRESLCCQKQGLEQQLAETIGVPCAIVQLSDGERVAAYSLGAIHDVLHLAQEGIEAYAKAKAEFAAHKLQWDRADQEIGYSATAQAERDAGDRAEELLEAMAATSATSLAGVAAKLDAVLR
;
A
#
# COMPACT_ATOMS: atom_id res chain seq x y z
N MET A 1 -72.17 -22.99 -32.13
CA MET A 1 -71.77 -21.88 -33.01
C MET A 1 -70.89 -20.94 -32.20
N GLY A 2 -69.63 -20.73 -32.64
CA GLY A 2 -68.60 -19.85 -32.03
C GLY A 2 -67.93 -20.46 -30.79
N ALA A 3 -66.69 -20.96 -30.75
CA ALA A 3 -65.38 -20.35 -31.09
C ALA A 3 -65.13 -19.09 -30.21
N TRP A 4 -64.16 -19.05 -29.30
CA TRP A 4 -62.72 -19.09 -29.58
C TRP A 4 -61.88 -19.77 -28.49
N GLY A 5 -60.85 -20.48 -28.96
CA GLY A 5 -59.87 -21.17 -28.14
C GLY A 5 -58.99 -20.23 -27.34
N SER A 6 -58.77 -20.59 -26.08
CA SER A 6 -57.77 -19.97 -25.23
C SER A 6 -56.38 -20.31 -25.78
N ASN A 7 -55.73 -19.32 -26.36
CA ASN A 7 -54.33 -19.42 -26.77
C ASN A 7 -53.47 -19.74 -25.53
N ALA A 8 -52.79 -20.88 -25.61
CA ALA A 8 -51.69 -21.25 -24.74
C ALA A 8 -50.62 -20.16 -24.83
N PHE A 9 -50.49 -19.35 -23.77
CA PHE A 9 -49.24 -18.65 -23.51
C PHE A 9 -48.21 -19.71 -23.12
N ALA A 10 -47.59 -20.33 -24.13
CA ALA A 10 -46.29 -20.95 -23.98
C ALA A 10 -45.28 -19.84 -23.71
N GLY A 11 -45.30 -19.31 -22.49
CA GLY A 11 -44.21 -18.55 -21.93
C GLY A 11 -43.03 -19.48 -21.85
N LYS A 12 -42.26 -19.58 -22.93
CA LYS A 12 -40.94 -20.19 -22.93
C LYS A 12 -40.07 -19.26 -22.09
N ARG A 13 -40.16 -19.41 -20.77
CA ARG A 13 -39.15 -18.96 -19.83
C ARG A 13 -37.91 -19.75 -20.21
N THR A 14 -37.11 -19.20 -21.12
CA THR A 14 -35.69 -19.47 -21.11
C THR A 14 -35.25 -19.03 -19.73
N VAL A 15 -35.16 -19.99 -18.81
CA VAL A 15 -34.20 -19.94 -17.71
C VAL A 15 -32.83 -19.96 -18.41
N GLY A 16 -32.48 -18.85 -19.05
CA GLY A 16 -31.10 -18.46 -19.15
C GLY A 16 -30.79 -18.05 -17.74
N GLU A 17 -30.01 -18.87 -17.04
CA GLU A 17 -29.21 -18.41 -15.92
C GLU A 17 -28.78 -16.98 -16.24
N ALA A 18 -29.27 -16.01 -15.48
CA ALA A 18 -28.87 -14.63 -15.65
C ALA A 18 -27.37 -14.62 -15.42
N SER A 19 -26.59 -14.69 -16.50
CA SER A 19 -25.14 -14.70 -16.45
C SER A 19 -24.75 -13.47 -15.66
N SER A 20 -24.27 -13.68 -14.43
CA SER A 20 -23.81 -12.60 -13.57
C SER A 20 -22.77 -11.81 -14.37
N ASP A 21 -22.86 -10.48 -14.34
CA ASP A 21 -21.93 -9.64 -15.07
C ASP A 21 -20.50 -9.98 -14.59
N PRO A 22 -19.59 -10.39 -15.50
CA PRO A 22 -18.26 -10.88 -15.13
C PRO A 22 -17.44 -9.81 -14.36
N VAL A 23 -17.73 -8.53 -14.58
CA VAL A 23 -17.11 -7.42 -13.84
C VAL A 23 -17.45 -7.46 -12.37
N MET A 24 -18.65 -7.93 -11.98
CA MET A 24 -19.07 -7.94 -10.58
C MET A 24 -18.20 -8.85 -9.73
N THR A 25 -17.77 -10.00 -10.25
CA THR A 25 -16.87 -10.91 -9.51
C THR A 25 -15.50 -10.24 -9.28
N LEU A 26 -14.98 -9.53 -10.27
CA LEU A 26 -13.72 -8.79 -10.16
C LEU A 26 -13.84 -7.62 -9.19
N TRP A 27 -14.96 -6.88 -9.24
CA TRP A 27 -15.22 -5.75 -8.35
C TRP A 27 -15.30 -6.15 -6.89
N HIS A 28 -15.97 -7.27 -6.55
CA HIS A 28 -16.00 -7.74 -5.15
C HIS A 28 -14.58 -8.07 -4.66
N ARG A 29 -13.78 -8.76 -5.47
CA ARG A 29 -12.37 -9.06 -5.12
C ARG A 29 -11.54 -7.79 -4.98
N TRP A 30 -11.75 -6.83 -5.88
CA TRP A 30 -11.08 -5.53 -5.81
C TRP A 30 -11.44 -4.81 -4.52
N GLN A 31 -12.72 -4.77 -4.17
CA GLN A 31 -13.21 -4.10 -2.96
C GLN A 31 -12.66 -4.74 -1.69
N ASP A 32 -12.59 -6.07 -1.62
CA ASP A 32 -11.99 -6.78 -0.48
C ASP A 32 -10.50 -6.47 -0.36
N THR A 33 -9.78 -6.46 -1.48
CA THR A 33 -8.35 -6.12 -1.54
C THR A 33 -8.10 -4.66 -1.16
N HIS A 34 -8.95 -3.75 -1.63
CA HIS A 34 -8.86 -2.33 -1.31
C HIS A 34 -9.05 -2.06 0.18
N ARG A 35 -10.09 -2.65 0.79
CA ARG A 35 -10.32 -2.56 2.24
C ARG A 35 -9.16 -3.14 3.05
N LEU A 36 -8.59 -4.26 2.58
CA LEU A 36 -7.41 -4.84 3.19
C LEU A 36 -6.23 -3.86 3.13
N ARG A 37 -5.95 -3.25 1.96
CA ARG A 37 -4.91 -2.23 1.82
C ARG A 37 -5.13 -1.05 2.77
N GLU A 38 -6.36 -0.52 2.87
CA GLU A 38 -6.68 0.57 3.79
C GLU A 38 -6.39 0.19 5.25
N SER A 39 -6.81 -1.01 5.67
CA SER A 39 -6.55 -1.49 7.04
C SER A 39 -5.06 -1.64 7.33
N LEU A 40 -4.30 -2.16 6.37
CA LEU A 40 -2.85 -2.32 6.47
C LEU A 40 -2.14 -0.96 6.46
N CYS A 41 -2.66 0.03 5.73
CA CYS A 41 -2.13 1.40 5.73
C CYS A 41 -2.28 2.04 7.11
N CYS A 42 -3.46 1.94 7.72
CA CYS A 42 -3.67 2.43 9.08
C CYS A 42 -2.79 1.69 10.11
N GLN A 43 -2.66 0.37 9.98
CA GLN A 43 -1.77 -0.41 10.86
C GLN A 43 -0.31 0.00 10.69
N LYS A 44 0.15 0.16 9.44
CA LYS A 44 1.50 0.63 9.10
C LYS A 44 1.79 1.98 9.73
N GLN A 45 0.87 2.95 9.61
CA GLN A 45 1.02 4.28 10.21
C GLN A 45 1.15 4.21 11.75
N GLY A 46 0.35 3.37 12.41
CA GLY A 46 0.45 3.17 13.86
C GLY A 46 1.80 2.56 14.28
N LEU A 47 2.29 1.57 13.53
CA LEU A 47 3.59 0.95 13.78
C LEU A 47 4.76 1.91 13.49
N GLU A 48 4.66 2.73 12.43
CA GLU A 48 5.63 3.77 12.10
C GLU A 48 5.73 4.80 13.23
N GLN A 49 4.58 5.27 13.71
CA GLN A 49 4.51 6.17 14.86
C GLN A 49 5.16 5.53 16.10
N GLN A 50 4.83 4.28 16.40
CA GLN A 50 5.40 3.57 17.54
C GLN A 50 6.93 3.45 17.45
N LEU A 51 7.50 3.15 16.27
CA LEU A 51 8.96 3.12 16.08
C LEU A 51 9.57 4.51 16.29
N ALA A 52 8.96 5.54 15.69
CA ALA A 52 9.45 6.91 15.79
C ALA A 52 9.44 7.43 17.24
N GLU A 53 8.42 7.06 18.02
CA GLU A 53 8.32 7.44 19.44
C GLU A 53 9.28 6.64 20.34
N THR A 54 9.52 5.37 20.02
CA THR A 54 10.32 4.47 20.89
C THR A 54 11.82 4.59 20.61
N ILE A 55 12.20 4.60 19.33
CA ILE A 55 13.60 4.57 18.90
C ILE A 55 14.03 5.94 18.35
N GLY A 56 13.12 6.68 17.73
CA GLY A 56 13.47 7.89 16.98
C GLY A 56 14.04 7.56 15.59
N VAL A 57 13.87 8.47 14.63
CA VAL A 57 14.32 8.23 13.26
C VAL A 57 15.85 8.01 13.24
N PRO A 58 16.35 6.95 12.56
CA PRO A 58 17.79 6.68 12.51
C PRO A 58 18.59 7.89 12.02
N CYS A 59 19.53 8.32 12.85
CA CYS A 59 20.43 9.44 12.57
C CYS A 59 21.76 9.27 13.30
N ALA A 60 22.80 9.95 12.79
CA ALA A 60 24.04 10.21 13.51
C ALA A 60 24.09 11.68 13.93
N ILE A 61 24.71 11.94 15.08
CA ILE A 61 24.94 13.29 15.57
C ILE A 61 26.38 13.67 15.26
N VAL A 62 26.58 14.40 14.18
CA VAL A 62 27.90 14.89 13.78
C VAL A 62 28.26 16.09 14.64
N GLN A 63 29.40 16.03 15.32
CA GLN A 63 29.98 17.18 16.02
C GLN A 63 30.99 17.87 15.10
N LEU A 64 30.75 19.15 14.83
CA LEU A 64 31.63 19.99 14.03
C LEU A 64 32.70 20.65 14.90
N SER A 65 33.79 21.07 14.28
CA SER A 65 34.92 21.72 14.93
C SER A 65 34.57 23.05 15.62
N ASP A 66 33.50 23.72 15.19
CA ASP A 66 32.94 24.92 15.83
C ASP A 66 32.05 24.62 17.06
N GLY A 67 31.84 23.33 17.36
CA GLY A 67 31.01 22.84 18.46
C GLY A 67 29.54 22.65 18.10
N GLU A 68 29.13 22.94 16.85
CA GLU A 68 27.77 22.67 16.39
C GLU A 68 27.51 21.16 16.31
N ARG A 69 26.26 20.77 16.62
CA ARG A 69 25.80 19.38 16.51
C ARG A 69 24.72 19.29 15.45
N VAL A 70 25.01 18.54 14.39
CA VAL A 70 24.11 18.38 13.24
C VAL A 70 23.63 16.92 13.18
N ALA A 71 22.32 16.73 13.11
CA ALA A 71 21.73 15.41 12.90
C ALA A 71 21.75 15.06 11.40
N ALA A 72 22.34 13.92 11.05
CA ALA A 72 22.40 13.43 9.68
C ALA A 72 21.63 12.09 9.56
N TYR A 73 20.61 12.08 8.70
CA TYR A 73 19.65 10.98 8.56
C TYR A 73 20.00 9.97 7.46
N SER A 74 21.17 10.12 6.83
CA SER A 74 21.65 9.20 5.81
C SER A 74 23.16 9.23 5.69
N LEU A 75 23.76 8.20 5.09
CA LEU A 75 25.21 8.20 4.80
C LEU A 75 25.62 9.33 3.85
N GLY A 76 24.74 9.72 2.93
CA GLY A 76 24.94 10.88 2.05
C GLY A 76 24.92 12.18 2.85
N ALA A 77 23.94 12.37 3.74
CA ALA A 77 23.89 13.54 4.60
C ALA A 77 25.10 13.63 5.55
N ILE A 78 25.58 12.49 6.07
CA ILE A 78 26.82 12.43 6.86
C ILE A 78 28.02 12.89 6.02
N HIS A 79 28.14 12.39 4.79
CA HIS A 79 29.19 12.80 3.87
C HIS A 79 29.13 14.30 3.59
N ASP A 80 27.95 14.83 3.29
CA ASP A 80 27.77 16.24 2.90
C ASP A 80 28.07 17.19 4.05
N VAL A 81 27.57 16.89 5.26
CA VAL A 81 27.84 17.69 6.47
C VAL A 81 29.35 17.75 6.75
N LEU A 82 30.02 16.60 6.72
CA LEU A 82 31.45 16.52 7.01
C LEU A 82 32.30 17.13 5.89
N HIS A 83 31.88 17.00 4.63
CA HIS A 83 32.56 17.61 3.49
C HIS A 83 32.51 19.15 3.56
N LEU A 84 31.33 19.71 3.86
CA LEU A 84 31.14 21.15 4.01
C LEU A 84 31.93 21.72 5.19
N ALA A 85 32.00 20.99 6.28
CA ALA A 85 32.78 21.37 7.46
C ALA A 85 34.29 21.03 7.35
N GLN A 86 34.72 20.43 6.23
CA GLN A 86 36.10 19.98 6.00
C GLN A 86 36.64 19.04 7.10
N GLU A 87 35.74 18.22 7.64
CA GLU A 87 36.01 17.29 8.72
C GLU A 87 36.74 16.03 8.23
N GLY A 88 37.54 15.43 9.11
CA GLY A 88 38.42 14.32 8.76
C GLY A 88 37.72 12.97 8.55
N ILE A 89 38.46 12.03 7.97
CA ILE A 89 38.02 10.63 7.77
C ILE A 89 37.63 9.91 9.07
N GLU A 90 38.21 10.31 10.20
CA GLU A 90 37.88 9.78 11.52
C GLU A 90 36.48 10.21 11.98
N ALA A 91 36.13 11.49 11.75
CA ALA A 91 34.79 12.01 12.03
C ALA A 91 33.74 11.31 11.15
N TYR A 92 34.08 11.04 9.88
CA TYR A 92 33.23 10.25 8.98
C TYR A 92 33.04 8.81 9.47
N ALA A 93 34.11 8.13 9.85
CA ALA A 93 34.02 6.76 10.36
C ALA A 93 33.17 6.68 11.64
N LYS A 94 33.33 7.64 12.55
CA LYS A 94 32.54 7.74 13.78
C LYS A 94 31.06 7.96 13.48
N ALA A 95 30.72 8.99 12.70
CA ALA A 95 29.33 9.29 12.35
C ALA A 95 28.66 8.12 11.62
N LYS A 96 29.38 7.44 10.72
CA LYS A 96 28.90 6.24 10.05
C LYS A 96 28.63 5.10 11.04
N ALA A 97 29.50 4.88 12.02
CA ALA A 97 29.31 3.85 13.04
C ALA A 97 28.11 4.16 13.96
N GLU A 98 27.94 5.42 14.37
CA GLU A 98 26.78 5.87 15.14
C GLU A 98 25.46 5.65 14.37
N PHE A 99 25.42 6.06 13.10
CA PHE A 99 24.26 5.83 12.23
C PHE A 99 23.95 4.34 12.08
N ALA A 100 24.98 3.50 11.88
CA ALA A 100 24.81 2.06 11.74
C ALA A 100 24.29 1.40 13.02
N ALA A 101 24.77 1.84 14.19
CA ALA A 101 24.29 1.34 15.48
C ALA A 101 22.82 1.71 15.72
N HIS A 102 22.45 2.96 15.42
CA HIS A 102 21.07 3.42 15.56
C HIS A 102 20.15 2.70 14.57
N LYS A 103 20.58 2.53 13.31
CA LYS A 103 19.85 1.75 12.32
C LYS A 103 19.65 0.29 12.76
N LEU A 104 20.67 -0.34 13.33
CA LEU A 104 20.54 -1.72 13.84
C LEU A 104 19.50 -1.83 14.96
N GLN A 105 19.41 -0.82 15.84
CA GLN A 105 18.38 -0.77 16.88
C GLN A 105 16.99 -0.63 16.29
N TRP A 106 16.84 0.26 15.30
CA TRP A 106 15.59 0.44 14.56
C TRP A 106 15.16 -0.84 13.85
N ASP A 107 16.06 -1.48 13.11
CA ASP A 107 15.80 -2.73 12.38
C ASP A 107 15.41 -3.86 13.34
N ARG A 108 15.98 -3.92 14.54
CA ARG A 108 15.57 -4.87 15.59
C ARG A 108 14.14 -4.59 16.09
N ALA A 109 13.85 -3.35 16.43
CA ALA A 109 12.52 -2.96 16.90
C ALA A 109 11.47 -3.21 15.82
N ASP A 110 11.79 -2.93 14.56
CA ASP A 110 10.97 -3.25 13.40
C ASP A 110 10.69 -4.77 13.31
N GLN A 111 11.71 -5.62 13.44
CA GLN A 111 11.52 -7.07 13.46
C GLN A 111 10.62 -7.55 14.60
N GLU A 112 10.67 -6.89 15.75
CA GLU A 112 9.84 -7.22 16.92
C GLU A 112 8.38 -6.81 16.74
N ILE A 113 8.11 -5.65 16.15
CA ILE A 113 6.74 -5.12 16.01
C ILE A 113 6.11 -5.36 14.64
N GLY A 114 6.90 -5.75 13.63
CA GLY A 114 6.45 -6.13 12.29
C GLY A 114 6.09 -4.95 11.38
N TYR A 115 6.73 -3.78 11.51
CA TYR A 115 6.42 -2.62 10.66
C TYR A 115 6.72 -2.91 9.18
N SER A 116 7.93 -3.36 8.84
CA SER A 116 8.35 -3.63 7.47
C SER A 116 7.54 -4.76 6.83
N ALA A 117 7.16 -5.77 7.62
CA ALA A 117 6.29 -6.85 7.16
C ALA A 117 4.89 -6.33 6.81
N THR A 118 4.30 -5.49 7.66
CA THR A 118 3.01 -4.83 7.41
C THR A 118 3.10 -3.90 6.21
N ALA A 119 4.19 -3.15 6.08
CA ALA A 119 4.44 -2.29 4.93
C ALA A 119 4.57 -3.07 3.62
N GLN A 120 5.14 -4.28 3.66
CA GLN A 120 5.18 -5.16 2.49
C GLN A 120 3.78 -5.68 2.14
N ALA A 121 3.03 -6.17 3.12
CA ALA A 121 1.66 -6.64 2.89
C ALA A 121 0.75 -5.53 2.34
N GLU A 122 0.93 -4.28 2.78
CA GLU A 122 0.20 -3.13 2.26
C GLU A 122 0.52 -2.87 0.78
N ARG A 123 1.80 -2.94 0.40
CA ARG A 123 2.24 -2.84 -1.00
C ARG A 123 1.66 -3.98 -1.84
N ASP A 124 1.77 -5.22 -1.38
CA ASP A 124 1.25 -6.39 -2.09
C ASP A 124 -0.27 -6.30 -2.31
N ALA A 125 -1.01 -5.81 -1.31
CA ALA A 125 -2.45 -5.55 -1.46
C ALA A 125 -2.73 -4.40 -2.45
N GLY A 126 -1.88 -3.36 -2.47
CA GLY A 126 -1.94 -2.29 -3.46
C GLY A 126 -1.75 -2.80 -4.89
N ASP A 127 -0.66 -3.53 -5.13
CA ASP A 127 -0.34 -4.13 -6.43
C ASP A 127 -1.48 -5.04 -6.88
N ARG A 128 -2.03 -5.85 -5.97
CA ARG A 128 -3.14 -6.73 -6.28
C ARG A 128 -4.44 -5.98 -6.61
N ALA A 129 -4.71 -4.86 -5.94
CA ALA A 129 -5.84 -4.01 -6.27
C ALA A 129 -5.68 -3.38 -7.66
N GLU A 130 -4.47 -2.94 -8.02
CA GLU A 130 -4.16 -2.42 -9.35
C GLU A 130 -4.36 -3.48 -10.45
N GLU A 131 -3.85 -4.70 -10.25
CA GLU A 131 -4.09 -5.81 -11.19
C GLU A 131 -5.58 -6.09 -11.41
N LEU A 132 -6.39 -5.98 -10.35
CA LEU A 132 -7.84 -6.19 -10.43
C LEU A 132 -8.53 -5.03 -11.16
N LEU A 133 -8.07 -3.79 -10.99
CA LEU A 133 -8.56 -2.63 -11.77
C LEU A 133 -8.29 -2.83 -13.26
N GLU A 134 -7.08 -3.26 -13.62
CA GLU A 134 -6.71 -3.53 -15.01
C GLU A 134 -7.56 -4.68 -15.61
N ALA A 135 -7.76 -5.75 -14.84
CA ALA A 135 -8.63 -6.85 -15.25
C ALA A 135 -10.09 -6.40 -15.44
N MET A 136 -10.60 -5.53 -14.56
CA MET A 136 -11.92 -4.92 -14.70
C MET A 136 -12.00 -4.03 -15.94
N ALA A 137 -10.98 -3.21 -16.22
CA ALA A 137 -10.92 -2.36 -17.40
C ALA A 137 -11.04 -3.19 -18.69
N ALA A 138 -10.28 -4.27 -18.79
CA ALA A 138 -10.27 -5.18 -19.94
C ALA A 138 -11.56 -6.02 -20.11
N THR A 139 -12.27 -6.30 -19.02
CA THR A 139 -13.48 -7.14 -19.03
C THR A 139 -14.70 -6.34 -19.50
N SER A 140 -15.40 -6.77 -20.56
CA SER A 140 -16.63 -6.09 -20.98
C SER A 140 -17.75 -6.20 -19.92
N ALA A 141 -18.31 -5.06 -19.51
CA ALA A 141 -19.51 -5.04 -18.68
C ALA A 141 -20.73 -5.39 -19.54
N THR A 142 -21.58 -6.29 -19.05
CA THR A 142 -22.81 -6.72 -19.74
C THR A 142 -24.06 -6.11 -19.10
N SER A 143 -23.89 -5.29 -18.06
CA SER A 143 -24.96 -4.66 -17.30
C SER A 143 -24.59 -3.25 -16.83
N LEU A 144 -25.60 -2.44 -16.49
CA LEU A 144 -25.40 -1.14 -15.85
C LEU A 144 -24.69 -1.29 -14.49
N ALA A 145 -24.96 -2.38 -13.76
CA ALA A 145 -24.27 -2.67 -12.50
C ALA A 145 -22.76 -2.88 -12.72
N GLY A 146 -22.35 -3.57 -13.78
CA GLY A 146 -20.94 -3.73 -14.14
C GLY A 146 -20.28 -2.41 -14.54
N VAL A 147 -20.98 -1.54 -15.27
CA VAL A 147 -20.46 -0.18 -15.56
C VAL A 147 -20.29 0.64 -14.28
N ALA A 148 -21.29 0.62 -13.39
CA ALA A 148 -21.22 1.29 -12.10
C ALA A 148 -20.09 0.75 -11.21
N ALA A 149 -19.86 -0.56 -11.22
CA ALA A 149 -18.79 -1.21 -10.48
C ALA A 149 -17.40 -0.75 -10.94
N LYS A 150 -17.18 -0.59 -12.26
CA LYS A 150 -15.93 -0.02 -12.79
C LYS A 150 -15.72 1.43 -12.34
N LEU A 151 -16.78 2.24 -12.40
CA LEU A 151 -16.71 3.64 -11.98
C LEU A 151 -16.44 3.75 -10.47
N ASP A 152 -17.10 2.94 -9.65
CA ASP A 152 -16.87 2.88 -8.20
C ASP A 152 -15.42 2.53 -7.87
N ALA A 153 -14.82 1.59 -8.61
CA ALA A 153 -13.44 1.17 -8.37
C ALA A 153 -12.39 2.24 -8.77
N VAL A 154 -12.67 3.05 -9.80
CA VAL A 154 -11.75 4.11 -10.28
C VAL A 154 -11.85 5.39 -9.43
N LEU A 155 -12.99 5.63 -8.79
CA LEU A 155 -13.26 6.85 -8.01
C LEU A 155 -12.81 6.76 -6.54
N ARG A 156 -12.29 5.62 -6.11
CA ARG A 156 -11.82 5.34 -4.75
C ARG A 156 -10.30 5.19 -4.75
#